data_AF-A0A966PZP0-F1
#
_entry.id   AF-A0A966PZP0-F1
#
_cell.length_a   1.000
_cell.length_b   1.000
_cell.length_c   1.000
_cell.angle_alpha   90.00
_cell.angle_beta   90.00
_cell.angle_gamma   90.00
#
_symmetry.space_group_name_H-M   'P 1'
#
loop_
_entity.id
_entity.type
_entity.pdbx_description
1 polymer ?
#
loop_
_entity_poly.entity_id
_entity_poly.type
_entity_poly.pdbx_seq_one_letter_code
_entity_poly.pdbx_strand_id
1 'polypeptide(L)'
;MLSILSGILGFATSGLPSILGFFQQRGDQKHEREMAKLQTERELELAKAGFIAQEKIEAIKLEEINAQTYAEERVALYDHDKKLVEGASPMVKNWNAMVRPVVAFIFVGELVLINLISLIWAMWSGVDFVVASDAVFSTDEMAITASIIGFYFGSRTWEKKRESI
;
A
#
# COMPACT_ATOMS: atom_id res chain seq x y z
N MET A 1 15.04 -16.56 -92.60
CA MET A 1 15.33 -15.69 -91.42
C MET A 1 14.37 -15.90 -90.24
N LEU A 2 13.65 -17.03 -90.16
CA LEU A 2 12.81 -17.38 -88.99
C LEU A 2 13.58 -18.08 -87.86
N SER A 3 14.76 -18.63 -88.15
CA SER A 3 15.59 -19.37 -87.19
C SER A 3 16.29 -18.49 -86.15
N ILE A 4 16.53 -17.20 -86.44
CA ILE A 4 17.16 -16.26 -85.50
C ILE A 4 16.11 -15.74 -84.50
N LEU A 5 14.87 -15.50 -84.98
CA LEU A 5 13.74 -15.15 -84.11
C LEU A 5 13.33 -16.32 -83.20
N SER A 6 13.36 -17.57 -83.68
CA SER A 6 13.07 -18.75 -82.83
C SER A 6 14.17 -19.03 -81.81
N GLY A 7 15.44 -18.73 -82.13
CA GLY A 7 16.57 -18.85 -81.19
C GLY A 7 16.52 -17.82 -80.07
N ILE A 8 16.11 -16.57 -80.36
CA ILE A 8 15.93 -15.52 -79.35
C ILE A 8 14.68 -15.78 -78.48
N LEU A 9 13.59 -16.26 -79.08
CA LEU A 9 12.39 -16.67 -78.33
C LEU A 9 12.66 -17.88 -77.42
N GLY A 10 13.45 -18.87 -77.89
CA GLY A 10 13.87 -20.02 -77.08
C GLY A 10 14.78 -19.65 -75.91
N PHE A 11 15.66 -18.65 -76.09
CA PHE A 11 16.53 -18.13 -75.04
C PHE A 11 15.76 -17.29 -74.01
N ALA A 12 14.77 -16.52 -74.45
CA ALA A 12 13.88 -15.76 -73.58
C ALA A 12 12.94 -16.68 -72.77
N THR A 13 12.46 -17.79 -73.36
CA THR A 13 11.62 -18.77 -72.64
C THR A 13 12.42 -19.69 -71.72
N SER A 14 13.71 -19.96 -71.99
CA SER A 14 14.56 -20.76 -71.10
C SER A 14 15.10 -20.00 -69.88
N GLY A 15 15.16 -18.67 -69.94
CA GLY A 15 15.61 -17.82 -68.82
C GLY A 15 14.49 -17.37 -67.86
N LEU A 16 13.22 -17.39 -68.30
CA LEU A 16 12.06 -17.05 -67.47
C LEU A 16 11.91 -17.92 -66.19
N PRO A 17 12.15 -19.24 -66.23
CA PRO A 17 12.05 -20.09 -65.04
C PRO A 17 13.09 -19.75 -63.96
N SER A 18 14.32 -19.38 -64.35
CA SER A 18 15.40 -19.08 -63.39
C SER A 18 15.21 -17.73 -62.71
N ILE A 19 14.70 -16.73 -63.43
CA ILE A 19 14.33 -15.43 -62.87
C ILE A 19 13.15 -15.58 -61.91
N LEU A 20 12.11 -16.34 -62.29
CA LEU A 20 10.98 -16.67 -61.40
C LEU A 20 11.45 -17.41 -60.14
N GLY A 21 12.36 -18.38 -60.28
CA GLY A 21 12.95 -19.10 -59.14
C GLY A 21 13.75 -18.21 -58.19
N PHE A 22 14.51 -17.23 -58.71
CA PHE A 22 15.24 -16.26 -57.89
C PHE A 22 14.28 -15.33 -57.11
N PHE A 23 13.17 -14.92 -57.71
CA PHE A 23 12.13 -14.14 -57.01
C PHE A 23 11.37 -14.96 -55.96
N GLN A 24 11.05 -16.23 -56.24
CA GLN A 24 10.46 -17.15 -55.26
C GLN A 24 11.40 -17.40 -54.08
N GLN A 25 12.67 -17.74 -54.35
CA GLN A 25 13.67 -17.97 -53.31
C GLN A 25 13.91 -16.74 -52.43
N ARG A 26 13.87 -15.54 -53.02
CA ARG A 26 13.96 -14.27 -52.26
C ARG A 26 12.70 -14.00 -51.43
N GLY A 27 11.53 -14.40 -51.92
CA GLY A 27 10.27 -14.38 -51.18
C GLY A 27 10.28 -15.33 -49.97
N ASP A 28 10.73 -16.56 -50.18
CA ASP A 28 10.83 -17.59 -49.13
C ASP A 28 11.84 -17.18 -48.05
N GLN A 29 13.04 -16.70 -48.44
CA GLN A 29 14.02 -16.18 -47.47
C GLN A 29 13.52 -14.95 -46.71
N LYS A 30 12.70 -14.10 -47.35
CA LYS A 30 12.10 -12.95 -46.68
C LYS A 30 11.07 -13.43 -45.65
N HIS A 31 10.26 -14.42 -46.00
CA HIS A 31 9.27 -15.00 -45.11
C HIS A 31 9.92 -15.75 -43.94
N GLU A 32 10.97 -16.54 -44.17
CA GLU A 32 11.74 -17.20 -43.11
C GLU A 32 12.37 -16.18 -42.16
N ARG A 33 12.96 -15.10 -42.70
CA ARG A 33 13.51 -14.02 -41.87
C ARG A 33 12.44 -13.28 -41.06
N GLU A 34 11.27 -13.07 -41.64
CA GLU A 34 10.13 -12.44 -40.96
C GLU A 34 9.60 -13.34 -39.84
N MET A 35 9.45 -14.64 -40.11
CA MET A 35 9.07 -15.62 -39.09
C MET A 35 10.11 -15.72 -37.97
N ALA A 36 11.40 -15.73 -38.29
CA ALA A 36 12.47 -15.72 -37.29
C ALA A 36 12.44 -14.44 -36.43
N LYS A 37 12.23 -13.27 -37.05
CA LYS A 37 12.08 -11.99 -36.33
C LYS A 37 10.88 -12.00 -35.40
N LEU A 38 9.73 -12.49 -35.86
CA LEU A 38 8.52 -12.58 -35.05
C LEU A 38 8.70 -13.53 -33.86
N GLN A 39 9.43 -14.63 -34.04
CA GLN A 39 9.80 -15.53 -32.93
C GLN A 39 10.70 -14.81 -31.92
N THR A 40 11.76 -14.15 -32.39
CA THR A 40 12.67 -13.38 -31.51
C THR A 40 11.94 -12.24 -30.79
N GLU A 41 11.05 -11.52 -31.45
CA GLU A 41 10.25 -10.44 -30.85
C GLU A 41 9.33 -10.98 -29.74
N ARG A 42 8.62 -12.10 -29.99
CA ARG A 42 7.81 -12.75 -28.96
C ARG A 42 8.63 -13.22 -27.77
N GLU A 43 9.78 -13.85 -28.00
CA GLU A 43 10.68 -14.28 -26.93
C GLU A 43 11.17 -13.08 -26.10
N LEU A 44 11.50 -11.97 -26.76
CA LEU A 44 11.95 -10.75 -26.11
C LEU A 44 10.83 -10.07 -25.32
N GLU A 45 9.59 -10.07 -25.83
CA GLU A 45 8.41 -9.60 -25.10
C GLU A 45 8.09 -10.47 -23.88
N LEU A 46 8.13 -11.79 -24.02
CA LEU A 46 7.93 -12.73 -22.92
C LEU A 46 9.02 -12.57 -21.85
N ALA A 47 10.27 -12.39 -22.26
CA ALA A 47 11.38 -12.12 -21.35
C ALA A 47 11.17 -10.80 -20.59
N LYS A 48 10.80 -9.72 -21.29
CA LYS A 48 10.47 -8.42 -20.66
C LYS A 48 9.31 -8.54 -19.67
N ALA A 49 8.24 -9.24 -20.04
CA ALA A 49 7.12 -9.49 -19.14
C ALA A 49 7.55 -10.31 -17.91
N GLY A 50 8.44 -11.29 -18.11
CA GLY A 50 9.05 -12.07 -17.03
C GLY A 50 9.87 -11.22 -16.07
N PHE A 51 10.70 -10.30 -16.57
CA PHE A 51 11.48 -9.37 -15.73
C PHE A 51 10.59 -8.42 -14.94
N ILE A 52 9.54 -7.87 -15.56
CA ILE A 52 8.56 -7.01 -14.86
C ILE A 52 7.83 -7.80 -13.76
N ALA A 53 7.49 -9.07 -14.01
CA ALA A 53 6.87 -9.93 -13.01
C ALA A 53 7.83 -10.24 -11.84
N GLN A 54 9.12 -10.49 -12.13
CA GLN A 54 10.14 -10.70 -11.11
C GLN A 54 10.36 -9.46 -10.25
N GLU A 55 10.48 -8.28 -10.86
CA GLU A 55 10.62 -7.01 -10.14
C GLU A 55 9.45 -6.77 -9.17
N LYS A 56 8.21 -7.06 -9.61
CA LYS A 56 7.03 -6.98 -8.74
C LYS A 56 7.08 -7.97 -7.58
N ILE A 57 7.50 -9.21 -7.84
CA ILE A 57 7.63 -10.24 -6.79
C ILE A 57 8.71 -9.85 -5.78
N GLU A 58 9.84 -9.33 -6.24
CA GLU A 58 10.91 -8.85 -5.37
C GLU A 58 10.48 -7.64 -4.54
N ALA A 59 9.74 -6.70 -5.14
CA ALA A 59 9.18 -5.56 -4.42
C ALA A 59 8.22 -6.00 -3.31
N ILE A 60 7.30 -6.93 -3.60
CA ILE A 60 6.36 -7.49 -2.60
C ILE A 60 7.12 -8.21 -1.48
N LYS A 61 8.12 -9.03 -1.81
CA LYS A 61 8.95 -9.72 -0.81
C LYS A 61 9.72 -8.75 0.06
N LEU A 62 10.26 -7.67 -0.53
CA LEU A 62 10.97 -6.64 0.22
C LEU A 62 10.02 -5.93 1.20
N GLU A 63 8.81 -5.60 0.75
CA GLU A 63 7.77 -5.02 1.62
C GLU A 63 7.40 -5.97 2.76
N GLU A 64 7.23 -7.26 2.47
CA GLU A 64 6.93 -8.29 3.46
C GLU A 64 8.06 -8.44 4.49
N ILE A 65 9.32 -8.53 4.03
CA ILE A 65 10.50 -8.62 4.91
C ILE A 65 10.61 -7.37 5.78
N ASN A 66 10.39 -6.19 5.22
CA ASN A 66 10.41 -4.94 5.99
C ASN A 66 9.30 -4.95 7.05
N ALA A 67 8.07 -5.32 6.68
CA ALA A 67 6.94 -5.40 7.61
C ALA A 67 7.21 -6.42 8.75
N GLN A 68 7.78 -7.58 8.42
CA GLN A 68 8.20 -8.58 9.41
C GLN A 68 9.31 -8.06 10.31
N THR A 69 10.33 -7.42 9.76
CA THR A 69 11.43 -6.82 10.53
C THR A 69 10.91 -5.76 11.51
N TYR A 70 9.99 -4.90 11.07
CA TYR A 70 9.35 -3.94 11.97
C TYR A 70 8.54 -4.63 13.07
N ALA A 71 7.83 -5.72 12.76
CA ALA A 71 7.09 -6.46 13.77
C ALA A 71 8.03 -7.14 14.79
N GLU A 72 9.10 -7.77 14.33
CA GLU A 72 10.12 -8.42 15.17
C GLU A 72 10.87 -7.41 16.05
N GLU A 73 11.26 -6.27 15.49
CA GLU A 73 11.89 -5.18 16.25
C GLU A 73 10.98 -4.71 17.39
N ARG A 74 9.67 -4.57 17.11
CA ARG A 74 8.68 -4.19 18.14
C ARG A 74 8.53 -5.26 19.21
N VAL A 75 8.55 -6.54 18.85
CA VAL A 75 8.51 -7.65 19.82
C VAL A 75 9.77 -7.64 20.68
N ALA A 76 10.96 -7.48 20.08
CA ALA A 76 12.22 -7.40 20.81
C ALA A 76 12.26 -6.19 21.76
N LEU A 77 11.75 -5.03 21.35
CA LEU A 77 11.59 -3.86 22.21
C LEU A 77 10.63 -4.14 23.37
N TYR A 78 9.48 -4.77 23.11
CA TYR A 78 8.54 -5.14 24.16
C TYR A 78 9.14 -6.16 25.14
N ASP A 79 9.92 -7.12 24.68
CA ASP A 79 10.58 -8.11 25.55
C ASP A 79 11.74 -7.51 26.34
N HIS A 80 12.46 -6.55 25.76
CA HIS A 80 13.44 -5.73 26.49
C HIS A 80 12.74 -4.92 27.61
N ASP A 81 11.62 -4.27 27.30
CA ASP A 81 10.83 -3.52 28.28
C ASP A 81 10.24 -4.43 29.36
N LYS A 82 9.77 -5.63 29.00
CA LYS A 82 9.31 -6.63 29.97
C LYS A 82 10.41 -7.02 30.95
N LYS A 83 11.65 -7.23 30.49
CA LYS A 83 12.78 -7.55 31.38
C LYS A 83 13.13 -6.41 32.34
N LEU A 84 13.06 -5.16 31.87
CA LEU A 84 13.20 -3.99 32.74
C LEU A 84 12.06 -3.91 33.78
N VAL A 85 10.84 -4.20 33.34
CA VAL A 85 9.66 -4.22 34.20
C VAL A 85 9.68 -5.39 35.18
N GLU A 86 10.23 -6.56 34.84
CA GLU A 86 10.34 -7.71 35.73
C GLU A 86 11.13 -7.40 37.01
N GLY A 87 12.26 -6.69 36.88
CA GLY A 87 13.07 -6.23 38.01
C GLY A 87 12.56 -4.98 38.73
N ALA A 88 11.54 -4.29 38.19
CA ALA A 88 11.01 -3.08 38.78
C ALA A 88 10.13 -3.36 40.02
N SER A 89 10.19 -2.46 41.00
CA SER A 89 9.33 -2.53 42.19
C SER A 89 7.84 -2.54 41.80
N PRO A 90 6.96 -3.31 42.49
CA PRO A 90 5.52 -3.33 42.24
C PRO A 90 4.88 -1.94 42.21
N MET A 91 5.40 -0.98 42.98
CA MET A 91 4.93 0.40 42.92
C MET A 91 5.18 1.05 41.56
N VAL A 92 6.35 0.85 40.96
CA VAL A 92 6.69 1.44 39.64
C VAL A 92 5.81 0.83 38.56
N LYS A 93 5.53 -0.48 38.62
CA LYS A 93 4.62 -1.15 37.68
C LYS A 93 3.20 -0.60 37.79
N ASN A 94 2.70 -0.43 39.01
CA ASN A 94 1.38 0.14 39.26
C ASN A 94 1.29 1.59 38.80
N TRP A 95 2.31 2.41 39.05
CA TRP A 95 2.35 3.79 38.58
C TRP A 95 2.35 3.88 37.06
N ASN A 96 3.17 3.07 36.38
CA ASN A 96 3.22 3.05 34.91
C ASN A 96 1.88 2.63 34.29
N ALA A 97 1.24 1.60 34.87
CA ALA A 97 -0.11 1.17 34.47
C ALA A 97 -1.17 2.27 34.67
N MET A 98 -0.96 3.15 35.66
CA MET A 98 -1.87 4.25 35.98
C MET A 98 -1.66 5.52 35.14
N VAL A 99 -0.51 5.72 34.48
CA VAL A 99 -0.25 6.96 33.70
C VAL A 99 -1.35 7.21 32.66
N ARG A 100 -1.72 6.19 31.88
CA ARG A 100 -2.75 6.32 30.84
C ARG A 100 -4.13 6.69 31.41
N PRO A 101 -4.70 5.97 32.40
CA PRO A 101 -6.00 6.34 32.98
C PRO A 101 -5.95 7.69 33.72
N VAL A 102 -4.86 8.01 34.43
CA VAL A 102 -4.74 9.29 35.14
C VAL A 102 -4.80 10.47 34.17
N VAL A 103 -4.04 10.43 33.07
CA VAL A 103 -4.07 11.50 32.06
C VAL A 103 -5.45 11.63 31.42
N ALA A 104 -6.08 10.51 31.04
CA ALA A 104 -7.41 10.54 30.44
C ALA A 104 -8.47 11.12 31.39
N PHE A 105 -8.44 10.73 32.67
CA PHE A 105 -9.37 11.25 33.67
C PHE A 105 -9.11 12.71 34.03
N ILE A 106 -7.87 13.19 33.98
CA ILE A 106 -7.57 14.62 34.17
C ILE A 106 -8.21 15.44 33.05
N PHE A 107 -8.03 15.07 31.78
CA PHE A 107 -8.61 15.82 30.65
C PHE A 107 -10.15 15.81 30.66
N VAL A 108 -10.77 14.65 30.87
CA VAL A 108 -12.24 14.56 30.97
C VAL A 108 -12.74 15.29 32.22
N GLY A 109 -12.03 15.17 33.35
CA GLY A 109 -12.38 15.84 34.59
C GLY A 109 -12.28 17.36 34.49
N GLU A 110 -11.26 17.88 33.80
CA GLU A 110 -11.10 19.30 33.51
C GLU A 110 -12.26 19.84 32.67
N LEU A 111 -12.65 19.14 31.59
CA LEU A 111 -13.79 19.51 30.75
C LEU A 111 -15.09 19.54 31.56
N VAL A 112 -15.36 18.49 32.36
CA VAL A 112 -16.55 18.44 33.21
C VAL A 112 -16.55 19.58 34.24
N LEU A 113 -15.40 19.87 34.86
CA LEU A 113 -15.27 20.89 35.89
C LEU A 113 -15.43 22.30 35.31
N ILE A 114 -14.80 22.60 34.17
CA ILE A 114 -14.95 23.89 33.49
C ILE A 114 -16.37 24.06 32.98
N ASN A 115 -16.99 23.02 32.41
CA ASN A 115 -18.37 23.09 31.96
C ASN A 115 -19.34 23.36 33.11
N LEU A 116 -19.16 22.69 34.24
CA LEU A 116 -19.98 22.91 35.44
C LEU A 116 -19.84 24.34 35.97
N ILE A 117 -18.61 24.83 36.12
CA ILE A 117 -18.34 26.19 36.60
C ILE A 117 -18.93 27.23 35.64
N SER A 118 -18.72 27.05 34.33
CA SER A 118 -19.21 27.96 33.29
C SER A 118 -20.73 28.01 33.24
N LEU A 119 -21.39 26.85 33.36
CA LEU A 119 -22.84 26.75 33.39
C LEU A 119 -23.44 27.45 34.63
N ILE A 120 -22.87 27.18 35.82
CA ILE A 120 -23.30 27.83 37.06
C ILE A 120 -23.12 29.35 36.97
N TRP A 121 -21.99 29.81 36.44
CA TRP A 121 -21.71 31.24 36.31
C TRP A 121 -22.62 31.91 35.28
N ALA A 122 -22.92 31.26 34.15
CA ALA A 122 -23.84 31.76 33.14
C ALA A 122 -25.28 31.88 33.68
N MET A 123 -25.76 30.86 34.40
CA MET A 123 -27.06 30.90 35.07
C MET A 123 -27.12 32.00 36.13
N TRP A 124 -26.05 32.18 36.91
CA TRP A 124 -25.98 33.24 37.93
C TRP A 124 -25.95 34.65 37.30
N SER A 125 -25.40 34.78 36.10
CA SER A 125 -25.38 36.01 35.31
C SER A 125 -26.73 36.31 34.62
N GLY A 126 -27.74 35.45 34.81
CA GLY A 126 -29.10 35.64 34.27
C GLY A 126 -29.30 35.09 32.86
N VAL A 127 -28.37 34.29 32.33
CA VAL A 127 -28.54 33.59 31.04
C VAL A 127 -29.51 32.43 31.22
N ASP A 128 -30.41 32.23 30.25
CA ASP A 128 -31.33 31.09 30.24
C ASP A 128 -30.56 29.75 30.22
N PHE A 129 -31.05 28.76 30.97
CA PHE A 129 -30.40 27.46 31.11
C PHE A 129 -30.21 26.75 29.77
N VAL A 130 -31.19 26.81 28.87
CA VAL A 130 -31.13 26.13 27.57
C VAL A 130 -30.02 26.74 26.72
N VAL A 131 -29.94 28.08 26.71
CA VAL A 131 -28.90 28.82 25.98
C VAL A 131 -27.51 28.55 26.57
N ALA A 132 -27.37 28.58 27.89
CA ALA A 132 -26.11 28.31 28.57
C ALA A 132 -25.65 26.86 28.37
N SER A 133 -26.57 25.90 28.40
CA SER A 133 -26.27 24.49 28.20
C SER A 133 -25.81 24.20 26.77
N ASP A 134 -26.42 24.80 25.76
CA ASP A 134 -26.04 24.60 24.35
C ASP A 134 -24.67 25.21 24.03
N ALA A 135 -24.31 26.32 24.70
CA ALA A 135 -22.99 26.94 24.58
C ALA A 135 -21.89 26.11 25.27
N VAL A 136 -22.18 25.54 26.45
CA VAL A 136 -21.22 24.75 27.23
C VAL A 136 -21.05 23.34 26.67
N PHE A 137 -22.15 22.67 26.31
CA PHE A 137 -22.17 21.36 25.65
C PHE A 137 -22.30 21.51 24.13
N SER A 138 -21.35 22.21 23.54
CA SER A 138 -21.31 22.44 22.10
C SER A 138 -20.87 21.19 21.32
N THR A 139 -21.12 21.18 20.01
CA THR A 139 -20.68 20.10 19.11
C THR A 139 -19.16 19.90 19.15
N ASP A 140 -18.39 20.99 19.30
CA ASP A 140 -16.93 20.93 19.37
C ASP A 140 -16.46 20.27 20.68
N GLU A 141 -17.10 20.59 21.81
CA GLU A 141 -16.82 19.95 23.09
C GLU A 141 -17.12 18.46 23.03
N MET A 142 -18.28 18.08 22.48
CA MET A 142 -18.66 16.68 22.31
C MET A 142 -17.68 15.93 21.40
N ALA A 143 -17.19 16.57 20.33
CA ALA A 143 -16.20 15.99 19.42
C ALA A 143 -14.84 15.76 20.10
N ILE A 144 -14.39 16.71 20.92
CA ILE A 144 -13.16 16.60 21.71
C ILE A 144 -13.30 15.48 22.75
N THR A 145 -14.39 15.46 23.50
CA THR A 145 -14.68 14.43 24.51
C THR A 145 -14.78 13.04 23.87
N ALA A 146 -15.47 12.91 22.73
CA ALA A 146 -15.54 11.66 21.98
C ALA A 146 -14.16 11.20 21.47
N SER A 147 -13.31 12.14 21.04
CA SER A 147 -11.94 11.85 20.59
C SER A 147 -11.05 11.34 21.74
N ILE A 148 -11.15 11.96 22.93
CA ILE A 148 -10.40 11.54 24.12
C ILE A 148 -10.83 10.13 24.57
N ILE A 149 -12.14 9.89 24.64
CA ILE A 149 -12.71 8.58 24.98
C ILE A 149 -12.30 7.53 23.93
N GLY A 150 -12.40 7.89 22.64
CA GLY A 150 -11.99 7.06 21.51
C GLY A 150 -10.52 6.69 21.55
N PHE A 151 -9.63 7.62 21.91
CA PHE A 151 -8.21 7.35 22.10
C PHE A 151 -7.95 6.42 23.29
N TYR A 152 -8.64 6.65 24.43
CA TYR A 152 -8.46 5.85 25.65
C TYR A 152 -8.92 4.39 25.49
N PHE A 153 -10.06 4.15 24.84
CA PHE A 153 -10.59 2.80 24.62
C PHE A 153 -10.13 2.16 23.30
N GLY A 154 -9.87 2.97 22.26
CA GLY A 154 -9.49 2.49 20.93
C GLY A 154 -8.19 1.70 20.93
N SER A 155 -7.19 2.08 21.73
CA SER A 155 -5.95 1.32 21.84
C SER A 155 -6.14 -0.09 22.42
N ARG A 156 -7.12 -0.27 23.33
CA ARG A 156 -7.41 -1.57 23.96
C ARG A 156 -8.09 -2.55 23.00
N THR A 157 -8.90 -2.04 22.08
CA THR A 157 -9.56 -2.88 21.05
C THR A 157 -8.54 -3.41 20.03
N TRP A 158 -7.51 -2.62 19.73
CA TRP A 158 -6.41 -3.03 18.86
C TRP A 158 -5.45 -4.03 19.52
N GLU A 159 -5.18 -3.89 20.83
CA GLU A 159 -4.42 -4.89 21.60
C GLU A 159 -5.12 -6.27 21.60
N LYS A 160 -6.45 -6.31 21.82
CA LYS A 160 -7.22 -7.57 21.81
C LYS A 160 -7.31 -8.25 20.45
N LYS A 161 -7.44 -7.49 19.35
CA LYS A 161 -7.47 -8.07 17.99
C LYS A 161 -6.14 -8.72 17.59
N ARG A 162 -5.02 -8.25 18.17
CA ARG A 162 -3.68 -8.78 17.91
C ARG A 162 -3.39 -10.09 18.65
N GLU A 163 -4.10 -10.38 19.75
CA GLU A 163 -3.97 -11.67 20.47
C GLU A 163 -4.85 -12.78 19.88
N SER A 164 -5.83 -12.43 19.03
CA SER A 164 -6.76 -13.38 18.39
C SER A 164 -6.39 -13.77 16.96
N ILE A 165 -5.28 -13.26 16.43
CA ILE A 165 -4.68 -13.62 15.14
C ILE A 165 -3.37 -14.34 15.43
#